data_AF-A0A7S2RHL5-F1
#
_entry.id   AF-A0A7S2RHL5-F1
#
_cell.length_a   1.000
_cell.length_b   1.000
_cell.length_c   1.000
_cell.angle_alpha   90.00
_cell.angle_beta   90.00
_cell.angle_gamma   90.00
#
_symmetry.space_group_name_H-M   'P 1'
#
loop_
_entity.id
_entity.type
_entity.pdbx_description
1 polymer ?
#
loop_
_entity_poly.entity_id
_entity_poly.type
_entity_poly.pdbx_seq_one_letter_code
_entity_poly.pdbx_strand_id
1 'polypeptide(L)'
;TCTLGQIAPDPETPNVCAACPRGRRGINSTDCEHCSPGKFNNKTGQVNCTTCSSGTFADDEGFFLCEDCPRGRSMPDEGAEECDECSPGRYTNDTGRKSCTLCLAGRVVNDTGATKCEDCPPGTLSVESRIYCKDCPPGKEGPGGVPDFIIGQPVYCDNCSVGKFSLGGDDECDFCDDGYVAEAEGLSKCTACDAGKRDVGSLYCEDCEAGQYSPRAVKTCLPCDTGYVSSVGSANCSACPQGTYWVAEDAYSASDGWNISCVNCTLGRFNDELAQDECEGCEAGRYGPVRGL
;
A
#
# COMPACT_ATOMS: atom_id res chain seq x y z
N THR A 1 -26.06 -59.30 -43.61
CA THR A 1 -25.37 -58.85 -42.37
C THR A 1 -25.01 -57.39 -42.55
N CYS A 2 -25.38 -56.54 -41.60
CA CYS A 2 -25.02 -55.12 -41.67
C CYS A 2 -23.52 -54.93 -41.44
N THR A 3 -22.97 -53.85 -41.99
CA THR A 3 -21.55 -53.51 -41.82
C THR A 3 -21.34 -52.75 -40.52
N LEU A 4 -20.08 -52.58 -40.10
CA LEU A 4 -19.73 -51.76 -38.94
C LEU A 4 -20.34 -50.36 -39.05
N GLY A 5 -20.87 -49.85 -37.94
CA GLY A 5 -21.60 -48.58 -37.90
C GLY A 5 -23.07 -48.66 -38.32
N GLN A 6 -23.56 -49.85 -38.70
CA GLN A 6 -24.97 -50.09 -39.04
C GLN A 6 -25.59 -51.16 -38.14
N ILE A 7 -26.91 -51.10 -37.98
CA ILE A 7 -27.73 -52.10 -37.30
C ILE A 7 -28.88 -52.57 -38.19
N ALA A 8 -29.43 -53.76 -37.93
CA ALA A 8 -30.71 -54.18 -38.47
C ALA A 8 -31.79 -53.85 -37.42
N PRO A 9 -32.50 -52.71 -37.52
CA PRO A 9 -33.40 -52.24 -36.46
C PRO A 9 -34.68 -53.09 -36.34
N ASP A 10 -35.02 -53.84 -37.39
CA ASP A 10 -36.20 -54.69 -37.47
C ASP A 10 -35.79 -56.17 -37.57
N PRO A 11 -36.13 -57.01 -36.58
CA PRO A 11 -35.80 -58.43 -36.60
C PRO A 11 -36.55 -59.23 -37.68
N GLU A 12 -37.64 -58.71 -38.23
CA GLU A 12 -38.38 -59.33 -39.34
C GLU A 12 -37.74 -59.05 -40.70
N THR A 13 -36.89 -58.02 -40.80
CA THR A 13 -36.21 -57.60 -42.03
C THR A 13 -34.67 -57.52 -41.88
N PRO A 14 -33.97 -58.63 -41.57
CA PRO A 14 -32.54 -58.66 -41.20
C PRO A 14 -31.54 -58.23 -42.30
N ASN A 15 -32.05 -57.91 -43.50
CA ASN A 15 -31.25 -57.41 -44.63
C ASN A 15 -31.38 -55.89 -44.83
N VAL A 16 -32.20 -55.20 -44.03
CA VAL A 16 -32.36 -53.74 -44.07
C VAL A 16 -31.48 -53.12 -42.99
N CYS A 17 -30.44 -52.41 -43.41
CA CYS A 17 -29.45 -51.83 -42.51
C CYS A 17 -29.65 -50.32 -42.36
N ALA A 18 -29.67 -49.84 -41.12
CA ALA A 18 -29.70 -48.42 -40.78
C ALA A 18 -28.37 -48.01 -40.14
N ALA A 19 -27.82 -46.88 -40.57
CA ALA A 19 -26.62 -46.30 -39.94
C ALA A 19 -26.96 -45.80 -38.53
N CYS A 20 -26.07 -46.03 -37.57
CA CYS A 20 -26.26 -45.48 -36.23
C CYS A 20 -26.34 -43.95 -36.28
N PRO A 21 -27.30 -43.34 -35.56
CA PRO A 21 -27.42 -41.89 -35.54
C PRO A 21 -26.19 -41.25 -34.86
N ARG A 22 -26.04 -39.93 -35.02
CA ARG A 22 -25.04 -39.15 -34.29
C ARG A 22 -25.15 -39.39 -32.78
N GLY A 23 -24.03 -39.33 -32.08
CA GLY A 23 -23.94 -39.64 -30.66
C GLY A 23 -23.97 -41.14 -30.32
N ARG A 24 -24.08 -42.02 -31.33
CA ARG A 24 -24.04 -43.46 -31.12
C ARG A 24 -22.95 -44.14 -31.95
N ARG A 25 -22.62 -45.38 -31.60
CA ARG A 25 -21.69 -46.25 -32.34
C ARG A 25 -22.30 -47.62 -32.60
N GLY A 26 -21.96 -48.22 -33.74
CA GLY A 26 -22.42 -49.57 -34.12
C GLY A 26 -21.26 -50.57 -34.16
N ILE A 27 -21.10 -51.38 -33.11
CA ILE A 27 -20.03 -52.40 -33.01
C ILE A 27 -20.51 -53.78 -33.48
N ASN A 28 -21.70 -54.22 -33.05
CA ASN A 28 -22.14 -55.63 -33.17
C ASN A 28 -23.41 -55.87 -34.02
N SER A 29 -23.82 -54.93 -34.88
CA SER A 29 -24.98 -55.05 -35.81
C SER A 29 -26.37 -55.25 -35.16
N THR A 30 -26.47 -55.30 -33.82
CA THR A 30 -27.72 -55.53 -33.07
C THR A 30 -28.33 -54.26 -32.49
N ASP A 31 -27.53 -53.33 -31.99
CA ASP A 31 -27.99 -52.06 -31.44
C ASP A 31 -26.92 -50.96 -31.54
N CYS A 32 -27.36 -49.70 -31.53
CA CYS A 32 -26.50 -48.53 -31.53
C CYS A 32 -26.26 -48.07 -30.09
N GLU A 33 -25.04 -48.30 -29.59
CA GLU A 33 -24.64 -47.88 -28.25
C GLU A 33 -24.42 -46.38 -28.19
N HIS A 34 -24.83 -45.74 -27.10
CA HIS A 34 -24.49 -44.34 -26.84
C HIS A 34 -22.97 -44.17 -26.69
N CYS A 35 -22.45 -43.04 -27.16
CA CYS A 35 -21.16 -42.57 -26.70
C CYS A 35 -21.25 -42.26 -25.22
N SER A 36 -20.41 -42.90 -24.41
CA SER A 36 -20.26 -42.60 -22.98
C SER A 36 -19.81 -41.14 -22.78
N PRO A 37 -20.01 -40.56 -21.58
CA PRO A 37 -19.48 -39.24 -21.23
C PRO A 37 -18.00 -39.08 -21.58
N GLY A 38 -17.61 -37.84 -21.90
CA GLY A 38 -16.29 -37.50 -22.42
C GLY A 38 -16.03 -37.94 -23.87
N LYS A 39 -17.03 -38.53 -24.55
CA LYS A 39 -16.91 -38.94 -25.96
C LYS A 39 -18.12 -38.50 -26.78
N PHE A 40 -17.89 -38.32 -28.08
CA PHE A 40 -18.92 -37.89 -29.02
C PHE A 40 -18.80 -38.57 -30.39
N ASN A 41 -19.88 -38.50 -31.17
CA ASN A 41 -19.88 -38.82 -32.60
C ASN A 41 -20.72 -37.83 -33.39
N ASN A 42 -20.10 -37.07 -34.30
CA ASN A 42 -20.79 -36.03 -35.06
C ASN A 42 -21.41 -36.53 -36.38
N LYS A 43 -21.07 -37.75 -36.82
CA LYS A 43 -21.55 -38.33 -38.08
C LYS A 43 -22.35 -39.60 -37.83
N THR A 44 -23.33 -39.84 -38.69
CA THR A 44 -24.06 -41.12 -38.72
C THR A 44 -23.16 -42.24 -39.23
N GLY A 45 -23.36 -43.45 -38.72
CA GLY A 45 -22.65 -44.64 -39.18
C GLY A 45 -21.23 -44.79 -38.62
N GLN A 46 -20.89 -44.07 -37.54
CA GLN A 46 -19.57 -44.20 -36.93
C GLN A 46 -19.45 -45.47 -36.08
N VAL A 47 -18.26 -46.07 -36.11
CA VAL A 47 -17.95 -47.33 -35.42
C VAL A 47 -17.38 -47.09 -34.02
N ASN A 48 -16.68 -45.98 -33.85
CA ASN A 48 -16.04 -45.58 -32.59
C ASN A 48 -16.54 -44.21 -32.18
N CYS A 49 -16.62 -43.96 -30.87
CA CYS A 49 -16.82 -42.62 -30.32
C CYS A 49 -15.47 -41.91 -30.19
N THR A 50 -15.43 -40.64 -30.58
CA THR A 50 -14.25 -39.77 -30.51
C THR A 50 -14.17 -39.13 -29.13
N THR A 51 -12.99 -39.08 -28.53
CA THR A 51 -12.79 -38.42 -27.23
C THR A 51 -12.88 -36.90 -27.36
N CYS A 52 -13.50 -36.23 -26.40
CA CYS A 52 -13.48 -34.76 -26.34
C CYS A 52 -12.06 -34.23 -26.18
N SER A 53 -11.69 -33.23 -26.97
CA SER A 53 -10.37 -32.60 -26.87
C SER A 53 -10.26 -31.75 -25.60
N SER A 54 -9.05 -31.48 -25.14
CA SER A 54 -8.79 -30.53 -24.05
C SER A 54 -9.47 -29.18 -24.29
N GLY A 55 -10.05 -28.62 -23.23
CA GLY A 55 -10.90 -27.43 -23.26
C GLY A 55 -12.37 -27.71 -23.60
N THR A 56 -12.74 -28.97 -23.86
CA THR A 56 -14.13 -29.37 -24.14
C THR A 56 -14.58 -30.54 -23.29
N PHE A 57 -15.88 -30.68 -23.06
CA PHE A 57 -16.48 -31.76 -22.26
C PHE A 57 -17.75 -32.33 -22.91
N ALA A 58 -18.18 -33.49 -22.41
CA ALA A 58 -19.46 -34.11 -22.71
C ALA A 58 -19.98 -34.79 -21.44
N ASP A 59 -21.00 -34.21 -20.80
CA ASP A 59 -21.48 -34.58 -19.47
C ASP A 59 -22.53 -35.70 -19.48
N ASP A 60 -23.13 -35.98 -20.64
CA ASP A 60 -24.18 -37.00 -20.77
C ASP A 60 -23.87 -38.03 -21.85
N GLU A 61 -24.61 -39.14 -21.82
CA GLU A 61 -24.54 -40.16 -22.86
C GLU A 61 -25.15 -39.67 -24.18
N GLY A 62 -24.57 -40.11 -25.30
CA GLY A 62 -25.14 -39.81 -26.62
C GLY A 62 -24.75 -38.45 -27.19
N PHE A 63 -23.73 -37.80 -26.64
CA PHE A 63 -23.23 -36.53 -27.17
C PHE A 63 -22.76 -36.66 -28.62
N PHE A 64 -23.16 -35.71 -29.46
CA PHE A 64 -22.74 -35.65 -30.86
C PHE A 64 -21.76 -34.52 -31.15
N LEU A 65 -21.47 -33.69 -30.16
CA LEU A 65 -20.52 -32.58 -30.19
C LEU A 65 -20.06 -32.31 -28.76
N CYS A 66 -18.76 -32.20 -28.52
CA CYS A 66 -18.26 -31.74 -27.21
C CYS A 66 -18.51 -30.24 -27.06
N GLU A 67 -18.86 -29.83 -25.85
CA GLU A 67 -19.10 -28.43 -25.51
C GLU A 67 -17.82 -27.79 -24.99
N ASP A 68 -17.60 -26.52 -25.31
CA ASP A 68 -16.49 -25.75 -24.77
C ASP A 68 -16.67 -25.57 -23.26
N CYS A 69 -15.58 -25.69 -22.49
CA CYS A 69 -15.59 -25.30 -21.10
C CYS A 69 -16.09 -23.85 -20.97
N PRO A 70 -17.09 -23.58 -20.12
CA PRO A 70 -17.61 -22.22 -19.96
C PRO A 70 -16.58 -21.31 -19.27
N ARG A 71 -16.82 -20.00 -19.31
CA ARG A 71 -16.00 -19.02 -18.56
C ARG A 71 -15.91 -19.41 -17.09
N GLY A 72 -14.77 -19.15 -16.48
CA GLY A 72 -14.48 -19.58 -15.12
C GLY A 72 -14.09 -21.05 -15.00
N ARG A 73 -14.09 -21.82 -16.10
CA ARG A 73 -13.72 -23.24 -16.10
C ARG A 73 -12.66 -23.57 -17.14
N SER A 74 -11.86 -24.59 -16.88
CA SER A 74 -10.86 -25.08 -17.81
C SER A 74 -10.69 -26.58 -17.73
N MET A 75 -10.16 -27.19 -18.79
CA MET A 75 -9.89 -28.62 -18.78
C MET A 75 -8.62 -28.96 -19.59
N PRO A 76 -7.51 -29.33 -18.91
CA PRO A 76 -6.24 -29.61 -19.58
C PRO A 76 -6.25 -30.98 -20.28
N ASP A 77 -7.05 -31.92 -19.77
CA ASP A 77 -7.09 -33.31 -20.22
C ASP A 77 -8.15 -33.53 -21.30
N GLU A 78 -7.97 -34.61 -22.08
CA GLU A 78 -8.97 -35.07 -23.04
C GLU A 78 -10.00 -35.99 -22.36
N GLY A 79 -11.21 -36.03 -22.89
CA GLY A 79 -12.25 -36.96 -22.46
C GLY A 79 -12.99 -36.52 -21.21
N ALA A 80 -13.09 -35.20 -21.01
CA ALA A 80 -13.74 -34.61 -19.86
C ALA A 80 -15.25 -34.83 -19.84
N GLU A 81 -15.76 -35.22 -18.67
CA GLU A 81 -17.21 -35.29 -18.39
C GLU A 81 -17.70 -33.95 -17.82
N GLU A 82 -16.83 -33.19 -17.17
CA GLU A 82 -17.08 -31.84 -16.66
C GLU A 82 -15.78 -31.02 -16.77
N CYS A 83 -15.88 -29.70 -16.81
CA CYS A 83 -14.72 -28.82 -16.73
C CYS A 83 -14.46 -28.35 -15.29
N ASP A 84 -13.19 -28.24 -14.92
CA ASP A 84 -12.77 -27.80 -13.60
C ASP A 84 -12.96 -26.29 -13.42
N GLU A 85 -13.50 -25.88 -12.27
CA GLU A 85 -13.53 -24.48 -11.88
C GLU A 85 -12.12 -23.92 -11.67
N CYS A 86 -11.91 -22.68 -12.11
CA CYS A 86 -10.71 -21.95 -11.74
C CYS A 86 -10.64 -21.82 -10.22
N SER A 87 -9.57 -22.37 -9.63
CA SER A 87 -9.32 -22.23 -8.19
C SER A 87 -9.05 -20.76 -7.83
N PRO A 88 -9.22 -20.36 -6.56
CA PRO A 88 -8.92 -19.01 -6.10
C PRO A 88 -7.51 -18.55 -6.50
N GLY A 89 -7.38 -17.26 -6.85
CA GLY A 89 -6.17 -16.68 -7.42
C GLY A 89 -5.99 -16.93 -8.92
N ARG A 90 -6.96 -17.61 -9.57
CA ARG A 90 -7.00 -17.85 -11.01
C ARG A 90 -8.36 -17.48 -11.59
N TYR A 91 -8.37 -17.16 -12.87
CA TYR A 91 -9.59 -16.83 -13.60
C TYR A 91 -9.51 -17.27 -15.06
N THR A 92 -10.65 -17.32 -15.73
CA THR A 92 -10.66 -17.33 -17.19
C THR A 92 -11.92 -16.69 -17.76
N ASN A 93 -11.75 -15.76 -18.72
CA ASN A 93 -12.86 -15.04 -19.34
C ASN A 93 -13.22 -15.57 -20.74
N ASP A 94 -12.54 -16.61 -21.19
CA ASP A 94 -12.78 -17.24 -22.49
C ASP A 94 -13.39 -18.63 -22.28
N THR A 95 -14.16 -19.09 -23.27
CA THR A 95 -14.61 -20.48 -23.32
C THR A 95 -13.53 -21.38 -23.93
N GLY A 96 -13.64 -22.69 -23.76
CA GLY A 96 -12.77 -23.65 -24.44
C GLY A 96 -11.35 -23.71 -23.87
N ARG A 97 -11.15 -23.21 -22.65
CA ARG A 97 -9.82 -23.02 -22.07
C ARG A 97 -9.26 -24.32 -21.50
N LYS A 98 -7.97 -24.53 -21.73
CA LYS A 98 -7.22 -25.68 -21.22
C LYS A 98 -6.60 -25.43 -19.84
N SER A 99 -6.52 -24.16 -19.46
CA SER A 99 -6.01 -23.73 -18.17
C SER A 99 -6.55 -22.36 -17.79
N CYS A 100 -6.72 -22.15 -16.50
CA CYS A 100 -7.02 -20.85 -15.91
C CYS A 100 -5.77 -19.97 -15.80
N THR A 101 -5.94 -18.69 -16.09
CA THR A 101 -4.92 -17.66 -15.99
C THR A 101 -4.75 -17.23 -14.53
N LEU A 102 -3.53 -16.99 -14.09
CA LEU A 102 -3.24 -16.50 -12.74
C LEU A 102 -3.62 -15.01 -12.62
N CYS A 103 -4.08 -14.61 -11.43
CA CYS A 103 -4.09 -13.19 -11.07
C CYS A 103 -2.64 -12.74 -10.87
N LEU A 104 -2.23 -11.75 -11.67
CA LEU A 104 -0.91 -11.13 -11.55
C LEU A 104 -0.81 -10.31 -10.26
N ALA A 105 0.42 -9.92 -9.91
CA ALA A 105 0.66 -9.04 -8.78
C ALA A 105 -0.21 -7.76 -8.85
N GLY A 106 -0.68 -7.29 -7.70
CA GLY A 106 -1.63 -6.19 -7.58
C GLY A 106 -3.09 -6.58 -7.82
N ARG A 107 -3.39 -7.85 -8.16
CA ARG A 107 -4.75 -8.36 -8.32
C ARG A 107 -5.03 -9.59 -7.48
N VAL A 108 -6.31 -9.81 -7.19
CA VAL A 108 -6.79 -10.94 -6.39
C VAL A 108 -8.13 -11.46 -6.91
N VAL A 109 -8.42 -12.71 -6.58
CA VAL A 109 -9.78 -13.25 -6.60
C VAL A 109 -9.86 -14.41 -5.61
N ASN A 110 -10.89 -14.44 -4.77
CA ASN A 110 -11.07 -15.49 -3.78
C ASN A 110 -12.16 -16.51 -4.17
N ASP A 111 -12.97 -16.18 -5.17
CA ASP A 111 -14.04 -17.05 -5.62
C ASP A 111 -13.52 -18.17 -6.53
N THR A 112 -14.10 -19.36 -6.41
CA THR A 112 -13.94 -20.40 -7.44
C THR A 112 -14.73 -20.02 -8.69
N GLY A 113 -14.28 -20.49 -9.85
CA GLY A 113 -14.99 -20.22 -11.10
C GLY A 113 -14.88 -18.76 -11.58
N ALA A 114 -13.87 -18.02 -11.10
CA ALA A 114 -13.73 -16.60 -11.42
C ALA A 114 -13.50 -16.34 -12.91
N THR A 115 -14.12 -15.28 -13.42
CA THR A 115 -13.95 -14.84 -14.82
C THR A 115 -13.08 -13.59 -14.95
N LYS A 116 -12.67 -12.99 -13.84
CA LYS A 116 -11.77 -11.82 -13.77
C LYS A 116 -11.05 -11.80 -12.43
N CYS A 117 -9.94 -11.07 -12.36
CA CYS A 117 -9.34 -10.64 -11.09
C CYS A 117 -9.78 -9.21 -10.77
N GLU A 118 -9.70 -8.85 -9.50
CA GLU A 118 -9.96 -7.49 -9.01
C GLU A 118 -8.66 -6.83 -8.54
N ASP A 119 -8.53 -5.54 -8.80
CA ASP A 119 -7.38 -4.74 -8.37
C ASP A 119 -7.38 -4.57 -6.85
N CYS A 120 -6.18 -4.60 -6.27
CA CYS A 120 -6.03 -4.24 -4.87
C CYS A 120 -6.32 -2.74 -4.66
N PRO A 121 -7.01 -2.35 -3.57
CA PRO A 121 -7.17 -0.94 -3.26
C PRO A 121 -5.81 -0.27 -2.98
N PRO A 122 -5.70 1.05 -3.17
CA PRO A 122 -4.54 1.83 -2.75
C PRO A 122 -4.13 1.51 -1.30
N GLY A 123 -2.83 1.55 -1.02
CA GLY A 123 -2.24 1.17 0.26
C GLY A 123 -2.13 -0.34 0.50
N THR A 124 -2.57 -1.17 -0.45
CA THR A 124 -2.49 -2.63 -0.35
C THR A 124 -1.87 -3.27 -1.59
N LEU A 125 -1.23 -4.44 -1.42
CA LEU A 125 -0.60 -5.18 -2.51
C LEU A 125 -0.92 -6.66 -2.48
N SER A 126 -0.74 -7.31 -3.62
CA SER A 126 -0.86 -8.75 -3.79
C SER A 126 0.28 -9.24 -4.65
N VAL A 127 0.76 -10.44 -4.37
CA VAL A 127 1.69 -11.16 -5.26
C VAL A 127 0.89 -12.08 -6.19
N GLU A 128 1.54 -12.67 -7.18
CA GLU A 128 0.86 -13.60 -8.09
C GLU A 128 0.10 -14.72 -7.35
N SER A 129 -1.10 -15.06 -7.84
CA SER A 129 -1.98 -16.10 -7.30
C SER A 129 -2.52 -15.86 -5.89
N ARG A 130 -2.29 -14.70 -5.26
CA ARG A 130 -2.90 -14.40 -3.96
C ARG A 130 -4.40 -14.14 -4.11
N ILE A 131 -5.10 -14.44 -3.01
CA ILE A 131 -6.56 -14.36 -2.93
C ILE A 131 -7.04 -13.17 -2.08
N TYR A 132 -6.12 -12.40 -1.53
CA TYR A 132 -6.40 -11.21 -0.73
C TYR A 132 -5.26 -10.19 -0.83
N CYS A 133 -5.64 -8.92 -0.74
CA CYS A 133 -4.71 -7.81 -0.70
C CYS A 133 -4.16 -7.63 0.72
N LYS A 134 -2.88 -7.34 0.81
CA LYS A 134 -2.17 -7.15 2.06
C LYS A 134 -1.74 -5.69 2.17
N ASP A 135 -2.05 -5.07 3.29
CA ASP A 135 -1.65 -3.70 3.60
C ASP A 135 -0.14 -3.50 3.49
N CYS A 136 0.24 -2.31 3.04
CA CYS A 136 1.60 -1.85 3.16
C CYS A 136 1.99 -1.77 4.65
N PRO A 137 3.18 -2.24 5.03
CA PRO A 137 3.60 -2.18 6.42
C PRO A 137 3.81 -0.71 6.84
N PRO A 138 3.81 -0.43 8.17
CA PRO A 138 4.09 0.91 8.67
C PRO A 138 5.38 1.49 8.11
N GLY A 139 5.37 2.79 7.82
CA GLY A 139 6.45 3.52 7.17
C GLY A 139 6.54 3.31 5.66
N LYS A 140 5.53 2.67 5.04
CA LYS A 140 5.50 2.49 3.59
C LYS A 140 4.16 2.85 2.99
N GLU A 141 4.22 3.43 1.80
CA GLU A 141 3.06 3.72 0.94
C GLU A 141 3.03 2.76 -0.26
N GLY A 142 1.88 2.65 -0.91
CA GLY A 142 1.77 1.88 -2.15
C GLY A 142 0.55 2.25 -2.98
N PRO A 143 0.67 2.32 -4.32
CA PRO A 143 -0.40 2.80 -5.19
C PRO A 143 -1.62 1.86 -5.29
N GLY A 144 -1.55 0.66 -4.71
CA GLY A 144 -2.57 -0.37 -4.88
C GLY A 144 -2.31 -1.29 -6.08
N GLY A 145 -3.39 -1.83 -6.64
CA GLY A 145 -3.36 -2.52 -7.93
C GLY A 145 -2.93 -1.56 -9.03
N VAL A 146 -2.02 -2.01 -9.90
CA VAL A 146 -1.60 -1.20 -11.05
C VAL A 146 -2.75 -1.14 -12.06
N PRO A 147 -3.18 0.06 -12.51
CA PRO A 147 -4.01 0.14 -13.70
C PRO A 147 -3.24 -0.50 -14.87
N ASP A 148 -3.95 -1.22 -15.74
CA ASP A 148 -3.47 -2.09 -16.84
C ASP A 148 -2.34 -1.54 -17.73
N PHE A 149 -1.98 -0.26 -17.62
CA PHE A 149 -1.05 0.42 -18.52
C PHE A 149 0.42 0.01 -18.33
N ILE A 150 0.80 -0.59 -17.19
CA ILE A 150 2.21 -0.98 -16.96
C ILE A 150 2.32 -2.44 -16.48
N ILE A 151 1.98 -3.37 -17.37
CA ILE A 151 2.32 -4.79 -17.24
C ILE A 151 3.85 -4.89 -17.11
N GLY A 152 4.35 -5.19 -15.92
CA GLY A 152 5.78 -5.35 -15.63
C GLY A 152 6.38 -4.29 -14.71
N GLN A 153 5.61 -3.32 -14.19
CA GLN A 153 6.08 -2.50 -13.07
C GLN A 153 6.01 -3.28 -11.76
N PRO A 154 7.07 -3.24 -10.94
CA PRO A 154 7.08 -3.95 -9.66
C PRO A 154 6.04 -3.35 -8.71
N VAL A 155 5.10 -4.17 -8.24
CA VAL A 155 4.11 -3.81 -7.21
C VAL A 155 4.75 -4.09 -5.85
N TYR A 156 5.27 -3.05 -5.21
CA TYR A 156 5.84 -3.12 -3.87
C TYR A 156 5.50 -1.83 -3.11
N CYS A 157 5.60 -1.88 -1.78
CA CYS A 157 5.44 -0.69 -0.97
C CYS A 157 6.76 0.09 -0.91
N ASP A 158 6.71 1.35 -1.27
CA ASP A 158 7.82 2.29 -1.21
C ASP A 158 7.95 2.86 0.21
N ASN A 159 9.17 3.16 0.64
CA ASN A 159 9.37 3.78 1.94
C ASN A 159 8.86 5.22 1.92
N CYS A 160 8.23 5.67 3.00
CA CYS A 160 7.97 7.09 3.19
C CYS A 160 9.26 7.89 3.08
N SER A 161 9.24 8.97 2.31
CA SER A 161 10.36 9.91 2.27
C SER A 161 10.53 10.63 3.61
N VAL A 162 11.69 11.26 3.82
CA VAL A 162 11.92 12.14 4.98
C VAL A 162 10.84 13.22 5.09
N GLY A 163 10.51 13.60 6.33
CA GLY A 163 9.40 14.51 6.62
C GLY A 163 8.00 13.89 6.52
N LYS A 164 7.90 12.61 6.16
CA LYS A 164 6.64 11.87 6.10
C LYS A 164 6.66 10.59 6.94
N PHE A 165 5.48 10.07 7.26
CA PHE A 165 5.29 8.81 7.96
C PHE A 165 4.06 8.06 7.47
N SER A 166 3.94 6.78 7.83
CA SER A 166 2.75 5.97 7.55
C SER A 166 2.50 4.99 8.70
N LEU A 167 1.26 4.85 9.14
CA LEU A 167 0.88 3.84 10.14
C LEU A 167 0.69 2.46 9.52
N GLY A 168 0.70 2.38 8.19
CA GLY A 168 0.52 1.17 7.38
C GLY A 168 -0.84 1.16 6.70
N GLY A 169 -0.89 0.55 5.51
CA GLY A 169 -2.09 0.54 4.67
C GLY A 169 -2.35 1.86 3.94
N ASP A 170 -1.39 2.78 3.94
CA ASP A 170 -1.53 4.10 3.34
C ASP A 170 -1.13 4.07 1.86
N ASP A 171 -1.89 4.76 1.02
CA ASP A 171 -1.59 4.96 -0.39
C ASP A 171 -0.62 6.10 -0.64
N GLU A 172 -0.58 7.05 0.28
CA GLU A 172 0.42 8.11 0.37
C GLU A 172 0.80 8.33 1.84
N CYS A 173 2.09 8.57 2.11
CA CYS A 173 2.58 8.88 3.43
C CYS A 173 2.18 10.29 3.85
N ASP A 174 1.76 10.40 5.12
CA ASP A 174 1.35 11.62 5.79
C ASP A 174 2.55 12.49 6.15
N PHE A 175 2.40 13.82 6.08
CA PHE A 175 3.42 14.75 6.55
C PHE A 175 3.46 14.81 8.08
N CYS A 176 4.65 15.04 8.64
CA CYS A 176 4.75 15.36 10.06
C CYS A 176 4.07 16.69 10.38
N ASP A 177 3.38 16.72 11.52
CA ASP A 177 2.85 17.96 12.08
C ASP A 177 3.97 18.93 12.50
N ASP A 178 3.65 20.22 12.59
CA ASP A 178 4.56 21.27 13.03
C ASP A 178 5.23 20.93 14.37
N GLY A 179 6.56 21.01 14.42
CA GLY A 179 7.34 20.63 15.61
C GLY A 179 7.68 19.14 15.69
N TYR A 180 7.32 18.35 14.70
CA TYR A 180 7.69 16.94 14.56
C TYR A 180 8.47 16.70 13.27
N VAL A 181 9.39 15.76 13.32
CA VAL A 181 10.29 15.44 12.21
C VAL A 181 10.35 13.94 11.92
N ALA A 182 10.65 13.63 10.66
CA ALA A 182 10.97 12.29 10.19
C ALA A 182 12.34 12.32 9.50
N GLU A 183 13.39 12.14 10.30
CA GLU A 183 14.80 12.29 9.90
C GLU A 183 15.33 11.12 9.04
N ALA A 184 14.53 10.08 8.85
CA ALA A 184 14.88 8.91 8.04
C ALA A 184 13.70 8.48 7.16
N GLU A 185 14.01 7.82 6.06
CA GLU A 185 13.00 7.16 5.24
C GLU A 185 12.38 5.98 5.99
N GLY A 186 11.14 5.64 5.65
CA GLY A 186 10.50 4.43 6.13
C GLY A 186 9.99 4.53 7.57
N LEU A 187 9.82 5.75 8.10
CA LEU A 187 9.36 5.94 9.47
C LEU A 187 7.85 5.75 9.58
N SER A 188 7.43 5.02 10.62
CA SER A 188 6.02 4.81 10.92
C SER A 188 5.40 5.86 11.83
N LYS A 189 6.20 6.84 12.27
CA LYS A 189 5.80 7.95 13.11
C LYS A 189 6.82 9.07 13.03
N CYS A 190 6.35 10.29 13.25
CA CYS A 190 7.24 11.43 13.46
C CYS A 190 7.71 11.52 14.92
N THR A 191 8.86 12.15 15.11
CA THR A 191 9.46 12.40 16.42
C THR A 191 9.37 13.88 16.73
N ALA A 192 8.88 14.24 17.93
CA ALA A 192 8.84 15.63 18.37
C ALA A 192 10.24 16.19 18.54
N CYS A 193 10.46 17.44 18.10
CA CYS A 193 11.66 18.17 18.48
C CYS A 193 11.67 18.42 19.98
N ASP A 194 12.79 18.06 20.62
CA ASP A 194 12.99 18.30 22.04
C ASP A 194 13.02 19.79 22.36
N ALA A 195 12.77 20.13 23.63
CA ALA A 195 12.80 21.51 24.07
C ALA A 195 14.19 22.14 23.82
N GLY A 196 14.20 23.41 23.44
CA GLY A 196 15.38 24.11 22.96
C GLY A 196 15.69 23.87 21.48
N LYS A 197 14.91 23.04 20.78
CA LYS A 197 15.00 22.85 19.32
C LYS A 197 13.73 23.29 18.61
N ARG A 198 13.86 23.61 17.32
CA ARG A 198 12.77 23.85 16.37
C ARG A 198 12.79 22.82 15.26
N ASP A 199 11.61 22.53 14.73
CA ASP A 199 11.46 21.78 13.49
C ASP A 199 11.89 22.62 12.28
N VAL A 200 12.74 22.04 11.42
CA VAL A 200 13.12 22.61 10.13
C VAL A 200 12.52 21.77 9.00
N GLY A 201 11.33 22.18 8.55
CA GLY A 201 10.67 21.63 7.36
C GLY A 201 10.24 20.17 7.48
N SER A 202 9.94 19.70 8.69
CA SER A 202 9.67 18.30 9.06
C SER A 202 10.87 17.35 8.88
N LEU A 203 12.03 17.87 8.50
CA LEU A 203 13.19 17.05 8.14
C LEU A 203 14.09 16.74 9.32
N TYR A 204 14.40 17.73 10.15
CA TYR A 204 15.29 17.59 11.30
C TYR A 204 15.07 18.68 12.35
N CYS A 205 15.52 18.42 13.57
CA CYS A 205 15.44 19.39 14.65
C CYS A 205 16.73 20.20 14.78
N GLU A 206 16.60 21.52 14.86
CA GLU A 206 17.72 22.46 14.98
C GLU A 206 17.65 23.22 16.31
N ASP A 207 18.80 23.44 16.95
CA ASP A 207 18.85 24.19 18.21
C ASP A 207 18.41 25.65 17.99
N CYS A 208 17.62 26.18 18.93
CA CYS A 208 17.31 27.59 18.98
C CYS A 208 18.58 28.41 19.23
N GLU A 209 18.72 29.53 18.51
CA GLU A 209 19.85 30.43 18.70
C GLU A 209 19.80 31.11 20.08
N ALA A 210 20.92 31.68 20.52
CA ALA A 210 20.95 32.45 21.76
C ALA A 210 19.90 33.59 21.72
N GLY A 211 19.25 33.84 22.85
CA GLY A 211 18.14 34.79 22.98
C GLY A 211 16.81 34.28 22.46
N GLN A 212 16.75 33.02 22.02
CA GLN A 212 15.51 32.33 21.74
C GLN A 212 15.39 31.08 22.62
N TYR A 213 14.17 30.60 22.78
CA TYR A 213 13.88 29.36 23.49
C TYR A 213 12.77 28.59 22.77
N SER A 214 12.63 27.31 23.10
CA SER A 214 11.46 26.56 22.68
C SER A 214 11.00 25.53 23.71
N PRO A 215 9.68 25.43 23.97
CA PRO A 215 9.12 24.22 24.55
C PRO A 215 9.19 23.07 23.53
N ARG A 216 8.90 21.84 23.98
CA ARG A 216 8.91 20.64 23.13
C ARG A 216 7.87 20.75 22.00
N ALA A 217 8.22 20.20 20.83
CA ALA A 217 7.36 20.10 19.65
C ALA A 217 6.90 21.45 19.10
N VAL A 218 7.85 22.33 18.78
CA VAL A 218 7.55 23.61 18.09
C VAL A 218 8.26 23.73 16.77
N LYS A 219 7.63 24.44 15.84
CA LYS A 219 8.17 24.80 14.52
C LYS A 219 9.13 25.98 14.56
N THR A 220 8.95 26.89 15.50
CA THR A 220 9.69 28.15 15.52
C THR A 220 10.07 28.48 16.95
N CYS A 221 11.32 28.88 17.14
CA CYS A 221 11.82 29.35 18.42
C CYS A 221 11.20 30.70 18.76
N LEU A 222 10.91 30.90 20.04
CA LEU A 222 10.34 32.14 20.58
C LEU A 222 11.48 33.02 21.10
N PRO A 223 11.45 34.34 20.85
CA PRO A 223 12.42 35.25 21.45
C PRO A 223 12.22 35.33 22.97
N CYS A 224 13.30 35.62 23.69
CA CYS A 224 13.22 36.01 25.09
C CYS A 224 12.67 37.44 25.22
N ASP A 225 11.76 37.63 26.19
CA ASP A 225 11.28 38.97 26.57
C ASP A 225 12.41 39.80 27.21
N THR A 226 12.23 41.12 27.25
CA THR A 226 13.20 42.02 27.91
C THR A 226 13.44 41.60 29.36
N GLY A 227 14.69 41.75 29.82
CA GLY A 227 15.14 41.25 31.10
C GLY A 227 15.44 39.74 31.16
N TYR A 228 15.24 38.99 30.07
CA TYR A 228 15.56 37.56 30.01
C TYR A 228 16.56 37.22 28.90
N VAL A 229 17.46 36.29 29.17
CA VAL A 229 18.44 35.79 28.20
C VAL A 229 18.41 34.26 28.11
N SER A 230 18.88 33.71 27.00
CA SER A 230 19.03 32.27 26.83
C SER A 230 20.30 31.94 26.04
N SER A 231 20.89 30.78 26.32
CA SER A 231 21.95 30.21 25.49
C SER A 231 21.35 29.42 24.32
N VAL A 232 22.19 29.07 23.33
CA VAL A 232 21.81 28.16 22.25
C VAL A 232 21.21 26.87 22.82
N GLY A 233 20.10 26.40 22.25
CA GLY A 233 19.45 25.16 22.67
C GLY A 233 18.66 25.24 23.98
N SER A 234 18.30 26.44 24.46
CA SER A 234 17.60 26.58 25.74
C SER A 234 16.10 26.30 25.64
N ALA A 235 15.58 25.51 26.58
CA ALA A 235 14.16 25.22 26.70
C ALA A 235 13.33 26.39 27.26
N ASN A 236 13.98 27.34 27.93
CA ASN A 236 13.38 28.53 28.52
C ASN A 236 14.39 29.69 28.56
N CYS A 237 13.89 30.90 28.79
CA CYS A 237 14.72 32.05 29.10
C CYS A 237 14.98 32.17 30.60
N SER A 238 16.16 32.67 30.95
CA SER A 238 16.59 32.92 32.32
C SER A 238 16.54 34.41 32.61
N ALA A 239 15.95 34.78 33.75
CA ALA A 239 15.89 36.17 34.21
C ALA A 239 17.29 36.70 34.48
N CYS A 240 17.55 37.95 34.10
CA CYS A 240 18.77 38.64 34.49
C CYS A 240 18.79 38.83 36.02
N PRO A 241 19.89 38.44 36.69
CA PRO A 241 20.02 38.62 38.13
C PRO A 241 20.06 40.09 38.51
N GLN A 242 19.78 40.37 39.79
CA GLN A 242 19.92 41.71 40.35
C GLN A 242 21.32 42.27 40.04
N GLY A 243 21.39 43.58 39.79
CA GLY A 243 22.59 44.31 39.38
C GLY A 243 22.91 44.20 37.88
N THR A 244 22.08 43.49 37.12
CA THR A 244 22.18 43.35 35.67
C THR A 244 20.85 43.60 34.98
N TYR A 245 20.87 43.93 33.70
CA TYR A 245 19.68 44.16 32.88
C TYR A 245 19.88 43.65 31.45
N TRP A 246 18.81 43.49 30.67
CA TRP A 246 18.89 43.18 29.24
C TRP A 246 17.70 43.77 28.46
N VAL A 247 17.97 44.40 27.31
CA VAL A 247 16.93 44.88 26.38
C VAL A 247 16.96 44.07 25.09
N ALA A 248 15.78 43.77 24.55
CA ALA A 248 15.65 43.02 23.31
C ALA A 248 16.13 43.80 22.08
N GLU A 249 16.13 45.14 22.14
CA GLU A 249 16.62 46.00 21.05
C GLU A 249 18.14 45.88 20.82
N ASP A 250 18.92 45.53 21.87
CA ASP A 250 20.37 45.30 21.76
C ASP A 250 20.72 44.06 20.90
N ALA A 251 19.73 43.18 20.62
CA ALA A 251 19.90 42.04 19.72
C ALA A 251 19.93 42.46 18.23
N TYR A 252 19.39 43.63 17.86
CA TYR A 252 19.23 44.07 16.47
C TYR A 252 20.24 45.12 16.00
N SER A 253 21.00 45.75 16.91
CA SER A 253 21.88 46.90 16.62
C SER A 253 23.39 46.63 16.72
N ALA A 254 23.84 45.41 17.02
CA ALA A 254 25.26 45.13 17.16
C ALA A 254 25.90 44.67 15.83
N SER A 255 26.70 45.54 15.21
CA SER A 255 27.60 45.20 14.11
C SER A 255 28.76 44.27 14.52
N ASP A 256 28.86 43.87 15.79
CA ASP A 256 30.00 43.13 16.38
C ASP A 256 29.60 41.86 17.14
N GLY A 257 28.55 41.17 16.68
CA GLY A 257 28.14 39.88 17.23
C GLY A 257 27.07 39.97 18.32
N TRP A 258 26.23 38.95 18.38
CA TRP A 258 25.05 38.85 19.25
C TRP A 258 25.46 38.86 20.73
N ASN A 259 25.43 40.01 21.42
CA ASN A 259 25.65 40.05 22.87
C ASN A 259 24.35 39.76 23.62
N ILE A 260 24.04 38.48 23.79
CA ILE A 260 22.87 38.01 24.52
C ILE A 260 23.30 37.54 25.89
N SER A 261 23.74 38.51 26.69
CA SER A 261 24.14 38.32 28.07
C SER A 261 23.67 39.51 28.90
N CYS A 262 23.35 39.25 30.17
CA CYS A 262 22.92 40.30 31.07
C CYS A 262 24.05 41.32 31.29
N VAL A 263 23.73 42.59 31.07
CA VAL A 263 24.67 43.70 31.15
C VAL A 263 24.68 44.23 32.58
N ASN A 264 25.87 44.44 33.15
CA ASN A 264 26.00 45.00 34.49
C ASN A 264 25.61 46.48 34.52
N CYS A 265 24.95 46.91 35.60
CA CYS A 265 24.71 48.34 35.83
C CYS A 265 26.03 49.12 35.90
N THR A 266 26.06 50.26 35.20
CA THR A 266 27.20 51.18 35.23
C THR A 266 27.25 51.96 36.54
N LEU A 267 28.39 52.60 36.83
CA LEU A 267 28.54 53.36 38.09
C LEU A 267 27.49 54.47 38.21
N GLY A 268 26.85 54.56 39.38
CA GLY A 268 25.77 55.51 39.62
C GLY A 268 24.39 55.01 39.19
N ARG A 269 24.28 53.75 38.72
CA ARG A 269 23.02 53.06 38.46
C ARG A 269 22.93 51.73 39.24
N PHE A 270 21.72 51.28 39.53
CA PHE A 270 21.43 50.03 40.24
C PHE A 270 20.20 49.31 39.66
N ASN A 271 20.10 48.01 39.92
CA ASN A 271 18.89 47.22 39.71
C ASN A 271 18.77 46.21 40.87
N ASP A 272 17.77 46.33 41.73
CA ASP A 272 17.52 45.45 42.87
C ASP A 272 16.46 44.35 42.59
N GLU A 273 15.91 44.31 41.37
CA GLU A 273 14.92 43.33 40.92
C GLU A 273 15.48 42.34 39.90
N LEU A 274 14.83 41.19 39.76
CA LEU A 274 15.14 40.22 38.71
C LEU A 274 14.44 40.63 37.42
N ALA A 275 15.02 40.25 36.28
CA ALA A 275 14.44 40.43 34.95
C ALA A 275 14.12 41.87 34.57
N GLN A 276 15.00 42.82 34.92
CA GLN A 276 14.85 44.19 34.48
C GLN A 276 15.48 44.45 33.11
N ASP A 277 14.91 45.43 32.42
CA ASP A 277 15.33 45.91 31.12
C ASP A 277 16.14 47.21 31.20
N GLU A 278 16.27 47.82 32.38
CA GLU A 278 17.22 48.90 32.62
C GLU A 278 17.72 48.95 34.06
N CYS A 279 18.71 49.81 34.31
CA CYS A 279 19.14 50.15 35.66
C CYS A 279 18.68 51.56 36.03
N GLU A 280 18.18 51.74 37.24
CA GLU A 280 17.76 53.03 37.78
C GLU A 280 18.95 53.86 38.27
N GLY A 281 18.82 55.19 38.29
CA GLY A 281 19.86 56.08 38.81
C GLY A 281 19.88 56.11 40.33
N CYS A 282 21.07 56.06 40.95
CA CYS A 282 21.20 56.22 42.40
C CYS A 282 20.87 57.67 42.81
N GLU A 283 20.00 57.84 43.80
CA GLU A 283 19.81 59.15 44.45
C GLU A 283 21.12 59.66 45.07
N ALA A 284 21.37 60.97 44.98
CA ALA A 284 22.58 61.58 45.52
C ALA A 284 22.73 61.28 47.03
N GLY A 285 23.85 60.66 47.41
CA GLY A 285 24.18 60.33 48.79
C GLY A 285 23.78 58.93 49.26
N ARG A 286 23.16 58.10 48.40
CA ARG A 286 22.99 56.66 48.65
C ARG A 286 24.16 55.87 48.04
N TYR A 287 24.67 54.89 48.80
CA TYR A 287 25.79 54.04 48.38
C TYR A 287 25.45 52.57 48.65
N GLY A 288 25.53 51.74 47.61
CA GLY A 288 25.42 50.30 47.70
C GLY A 288 26.76 49.63 48.02
N PRO A 289 26.79 48.49 48.74
CA PRO A 289 28.01 47.75 49.04
C PRO A 289 28.56 46.98 47.83
N VAL A 290 27.74 46.77 46.80
CA VAL A 290 28.08 46.00 45.59
C VAL A 290 27.75 46.86 44.37
N ARG A 291 28.62 46.87 43.35
CA ARG A 291 28.40 47.65 42.13
C ARG A 291 27.14 47.14 41.41
N GLY A 292 26.15 48.02 41.26
CA GLY A 292 24.88 47.72 40.60
C GLY A 292 23.75 47.27 41.53
N LEU A 293 23.99 47.09 42.82
CA LEU A 293 22.98 46.71 43.85
C LEU A 293 22.89 47.76 44.96
#